data_AF-A0A9P8JN15-F1
#
_entry.id   AF-A0A9P8JN15-F1
#
_cell.length_a   1.000
_cell.length_b   1.000
_cell.length_c   1.000
_cell.angle_alpha   90.00
_cell.angle_beta   90.00
_cell.angle_gamma   90.00
#
_symmetry.space_group_name_H-M   'P 1'
#
loop_
_entity.id
_entity.type
_entity.pdbx_description
1 polymer ?
#
loop_
_entity_poly.entity_id
_entity_poly.type
_entity_poly.pdbx_seq_one_letter_code
_entity_poly.pdbx_strand_id
1 'polypeptide(L)'
;IDPEIIKTKDLCVTGYALSKFTGQKALKEIIRHTWVYARVSPKQKEEILLGLRDAGYVTLMAGDGTNDVGALKQAHIGVALLNGTEEDLKKIAQNFRETKMKDVYEKQCAMMKRFNQPAPPVPVHIAHLYPPGPGNPHYDKAMEREAANKGTTSDVLKAVTEAKHKAEVANATAKDGEAGAKAPLTVQEERRQKAQNAASAMAEKMSISMMEDALTDDEPPTIKLGDASVAAPFTSKLANVVAIPNIIRQGRCTLVATIQMYKILALNCLISAYSLSVLYLDGIKFGDGQVTISGMLMSVCFLSISRAKTVETLSKERPQPNIFNPYIIGSVLGQFAVHIVTLIYISRYVQRTEPKKTDIDLEGEFEPSLLNSAIYLLQLIQQISTFAINYQGRPFRESIKENKGMYYGIVMVTAVAFSCATEFVPEINEQLKLVPFTTEFKITMTTVMILDYCGCWVIEKVLKQLFSDFRPKDIAIRRPDQLAIESQRKKEEEEKIEQEKIAALEKELGKA
;
A
#
# COMPACT_ATOMS: atom_id res chain seq x y z
N ILE A 1 43.06 -15.91 1.92
CA ILE A 1 42.73 -16.83 3.04
C ILE A 1 42.86 -18.26 2.52
N ASP A 2 43.25 -19.23 3.34
CA ASP A 2 43.32 -20.64 2.91
C ASP A 2 41.98 -21.11 2.30
N PRO A 3 41.95 -21.58 1.05
CA PRO A 3 40.73 -22.04 0.38
C PRO A 3 40.03 -23.20 1.11
N GLU A 4 40.76 -24.08 1.80
CA GLU A 4 40.16 -25.19 2.53
C GLU A 4 39.37 -24.68 3.74
N ILE A 5 39.89 -23.64 4.43
CA ILE A 5 39.20 -23.02 5.56
C ILE A 5 37.88 -22.39 5.08
N ILE A 6 37.89 -21.66 3.96
CA ILE A 6 36.66 -21.04 3.40
C ILE A 6 35.61 -22.11 3.03
N LYS A 7 36.06 -23.26 2.49
CA LYS A 7 35.18 -24.34 2.07
C LYS A 7 34.60 -25.16 3.23
N THR A 8 35.26 -25.20 4.38
CA THR A 8 34.90 -26.10 5.48
C THR A 8 34.43 -25.41 6.74
N LYS A 9 34.75 -24.11 6.93
CA LYS A 9 34.50 -23.40 8.18
C LYS A 9 33.94 -22.00 7.97
N ASP A 10 33.24 -21.51 8.98
CA ASP A 10 32.77 -20.13 9.07
C ASP A 10 33.76 -19.27 9.85
N LEU A 11 34.04 -18.07 9.33
CA LEU A 11 35.00 -17.15 9.93
C LEU A 11 34.33 -16.18 10.90
N CYS A 12 35.00 -15.97 12.02
CA CYS A 12 34.72 -14.93 13.00
C CYS A 12 35.98 -14.07 13.18
N VAL A 13 35.86 -12.76 12.99
CA VAL A 13 36.99 -11.82 13.04
C VAL A 13 36.76 -10.80 14.14
N THR A 14 37.80 -10.52 14.93
CA THR A 14 37.75 -9.50 15.99
C THR A 14 38.12 -8.13 15.45
N GLY A 15 37.69 -7.05 16.11
CA GLY A 15 38.11 -5.69 15.76
C GLY A 15 39.63 -5.49 15.76
N TYR A 16 40.36 -6.16 16.66
CA TYR A 16 41.83 -6.13 16.66
C TYR A 16 42.43 -6.80 15.42
N ALA A 17 41.91 -7.97 15.02
CA ALA A 17 42.37 -8.64 13.81
C ALA A 17 42.04 -7.82 12.57
N LEU A 18 40.83 -7.26 12.49
CA LEU A 18 40.38 -6.44 11.37
C LEU A 18 41.29 -5.22 11.15
N SER A 19 41.72 -4.54 12.22
CA SER A 19 42.59 -3.36 12.11
C SER A 19 43.98 -3.67 11.56
N LYS A 20 44.45 -4.91 11.67
CA LYS A 20 45.72 -5.34 11.04
C LYS A 20 45.62 -5.40 9.52
N PHE A 21 44.41 -5.49 8.96
CA PHE A 21 44.18 -5.57 7.52
C PHE A 21 43.62 -4.28 6.92
N THR A 22 43.32 -3.25 7.72
CA THR A 22 42.88 -1.93 7.23
C THR A 22 43.87 -1.38 6.20
N GLY A 23 43.34 -0.94 5.05
CA GLY A 23 44.14 -0.43 3.93
C GLY A 23 44.81 -1.51 3.07
N GLN A 24 44.70 -2.79 3.42
CA GLN A 24 45.24 -3.89 2.61
C GLN A 24 44.19 -4.46 1.65
N LYS A 25 44.64 -4.96 0.49
CA LYS A 25 43.75 -5.65 -0.48
C LYS A 25 43.03 -6.86 0.15
N ALA A 26 43.68 -7.54 1.09
CA ALA A 26 43.14 -8.69 1.81
C ALA A 26 41.87 -8.38 2.60
N LEU A 27 41.64 -7.11 3.00
CA LEU A 27 40.45 -6.71 3.74
C LEU A 27 39.16 -7.05 3.00
N LYS A 28 39.13 -6.88 1.67
CA LYS A 28 37.94 -7.18 0.86
C LYS A 28 37.60 -8.67 0.86
N GLU A 29 38.61 -9.53 0.80
CA GLU A 29 38.41 -10.99 0.90
C GLU A 29 37.96 -11.41 2.29
N ILE A 30 38.56 -10.83 3.34
CA ILE A 30 38.15 -11.07 4.73
C ILE A 30 36.69 -10.67 4.92
N ILE A 31 36.31 -9.49 4.42
CA ILE A 31 34.94 -8.99 4.55
C ILE A 31 33.93 -9.92 3.86
N ARG A 32 34.28 -10.42 2.68
CA ARG A 32 33.42 -11.30 1.87
C ARG A 32 33.19 -12.68 2.50
N HIS A 33 34.15 -13.20 3.26
CA HIS A 33 34.13 -14.57 3.80
C HIS A 33 33.86 -14.64 5.31
N THR A 34 33.67 -13.51 5.98
CA THR A 34 33.43 -13.44 7.43
C THR A 34 31.97 -13.11 7.73
N TRP A 35 31.35 -13.93 8.57
CA TRP A 35 29.94 -13.79 8.94
C TRP A 35 29.75 -13.15 10.32
N VAL A 36 30.75 -13.25 11.20
CA VAL A 36 30.69 -12.70 12.55
C VAL A 36 31.86 -11.75 12.77
N TYR A 37 31.53 -10.53 13.18
CA TYR A 37 32.51 -9.53 13.60
C TYR A 37 32.29 -9.22 15.07
N ALA A 38 33.29 -9.53 15.90
CA ALA A 38 33.21 -9.38 17.34
C ALA A 38 34.09 -8.23 17.84
N ARG A 39 33.66 -7.53 18.89
CA ARG A 39 34.43 -6.45 19.53
C ARG A 39 34.91 -5.38 18.54
N VAL A 40 34.04 -4.99 17.61
CA VAL A 40 34.32 -3.95 16.61
C VAL A 40 33.96 -2.56 17.13
N SER A 41 34.76 -1.56 16.79
CA SER A 41 34.43 -0.16 17.07
C SER A 41 33.36 0.38 16.10
N PRO A 42 32.65 1.48 16.43
CA PRO A 42 31.68 2.10 15.52
C PRO A 42 32.26 2.37 14.12
N LYS A 43 33.47 2.93 14.05
CA LYS A 43 34.19 3.20 12.80
C LYS A 43 34.45 1.93 11.97
N GLN A 44 34.72 0.80 12.64
CA GLN A 44 34.93 -0.48 11.96
C GLN A 44 33.63 -1.05 11.37
N LYS A 45 32.49 -0.81 12.02
CA LYS A 45 31.18 -1.19 11.45
C LYS A 45 30.91 -0.48 10.12
N GLU A 46 31.26 0.81 10.05
CA GLU A 46 31.19 1.59 8.81
C GLU A 46 32.13 1.03 7.73
N GLU A 47 33.38 0.71 8.09
CA GLU A 47 34.37 0.14 7.16
C GLU A 47 33.92 -1.21 6.58
N ILE A 48 33.29 -2.06 7.40
CA ILE A 48 32.73 -3.35 6.93
C ILE A 48 31.60 -3.12 5.91
N LEU A 49 30.67 -2.20 6.19
CA LEU A 49 29.57 -1.89 5.28
C LEU A 49 30.06 -1.26 3.97
N LEU A 50 31.03 -0.36 4.05
CA LEU A 50 31.69 0.22 2.88
C LEU A 50 32.37 -0.87 2.06
N GLY A 51 33.11 -1.79 2.69
CA GLY A 51 33.75 -2.90 2.00
C GLY A 51 32.76 -3.81 1.26
N LEU A 52 31.61 -4.11 1.86
CA LEU A 52 30.53 -4.87 1.21
C LEU A 52 29.91 -4.09 0.03
N ARG A 53 29.70 -2.78 0.19
CA ARG A 53 29.18 -1.92 -0.88
C ARG A 53 30.15 -1.82 -2.05
N ASP A 54 31.43 -1.60 -1.77
CA ASP A 54 32.50 -1.52 -2.78
C ASP A 54 32.70 -2.85 -3.53
N ALA A 55 32.31 -3.97 -2.92
CA ALA A 55 32.24 -5.28 -3.57
C ALA A 55 30.98 -5.47 -4.44
N GLY A 56 30.10 -4.47 -4.54
CA GLY A 56 28.90 -4.49 -5.37
C GLY A 56 27.67 -5.15 -4.72
N TYR A 57 27.67 -5.32 -3.39
CA TYR A 57 26.53 -5.84 -2.65
C TYR A 57 25.62 -4.71 -2.16
N VAL A 58 24.31 -5.00 -2.14
CA VAL A 58 23.32 -4.12 -1.48
C VAL A 58 23.27 -4.50 -0.01
N THR A 59 23.47 -3.52 0.85
CA THR A 59 23.65 -3.68 2.30
C THR A 59 22.45 -3.17 3.08
N LEU A 60 22.06 -3.93 4.12
CA LEU A 60 21.08 -3.53 5.11
C LEU A 60 21.73 -3.59 6.48
N MET A 61 21.55 -2.54 7.29
CA MET A 61 22.00 -2.48 8.68
C MET A 61 20.79 -2.31 9.59
N ALA A 62 20.72 -3.13 10.64
CA ALA A 62 19.72 -2.98 11.70
C ALA A 62 20.45 -2.80 13.03
N GLY A 63 20.08 -1.77 13.79
CA GLY A 63 20.72 -1.46 15.07
C GLY A 63 19.85 -0.53 15.90
N ASP A 64 20.15 -0.45 17.20
CA ASP A 64 19.39 0.31 18.20
C ASP A 64 20.27 1.39 18.87
N GLY A 65 21.58 1.18 18.93
CA GLY A 65 22.51 2.00 19.68
C GLY A 65 23.14 3.16 18.90
N THR A 66 23.64 4.14 19.66
CA THR A 66 24.47 5.26 19.16
C THR A 66 25.71 4.78 18.40
N ASN A 67 26.24 3.60 18.78
CA ASN A 67 27.39 2.95 18.15
C ASN A 67 27.12 2.47 16.70
N ASP A 68 25.86 2.40 16.28
CA ASP A 68 25.45 1.93 14.96
C ASP A 68 25.09 3.08 14.02
N VAL A 69 25.05 4.33 14.51
CA VAL A 69 24.63 5.52 13.75
C VAL A 69 25.37 5.67 12.43
N GLY A 70 26.70 5.57 12.44
CA GLY A 70 27.49 5.68 11.22
C GLY A 70 27.22 4.54 10.24
N ALA A 71 27.11 3.31 10.74
CA ALA A 71 26.79 2.14 9.95
C ALA A 71 25.37 2.21 9.34
N LEU A 72 24.38 2.63 10.13
CA LEU A 72 23.00 2.85 9.69
C LEU A 72 22.93 3.87 8.56
N LYS A 73 23.69 4.96 8.66
CA LYS A 73 23.77 6.01 7.63
C LYS A 73 24.47 5.52 6.36
N GLN A 74 25.43 4.62 6.49
CA GLN A 74 26.27 4.15 5.39
C GLN A 74 25.66 2.97 4.61
N ALA A 75 24.73 2.22 5.22
CA ALA A 75 23.98 1.17 4.56
C ALA A 75 23.06 1.73 3.47
N HIS A 76 22.74 0.91 2.45
CA HIS A 76 21.69 1.30 1.49
C HIS A 76 20.33 1.39 2.17
N ILE A 77 20.11 0.51 3.17
CA ILE A 77 18.91 0.48 3.99
C ILE A 77 19.34 0.40 5.46
N GLY A 78 19.19 1.50 6.20
CA GLY A 78 19.34 1.52 7.65
C GLY A 78 17.99 1.35 8.34
N VAL A 79 17.92 0.49 9.35
CA VAL A 79 16.73 0.27 10.18
C VAL A 79 17.09 0.45 11.65
N ALA A 80 16.55 1.49 12.28
CA ALA A 80 16.65 1.68 13.72
C ALA A 80 15.56 0.85 14.44
N LEU A 81 15.93 0.09 15.46
CA LEU A 81 14.99 -0.63 16.32
C LEU A 81 14.81 0.11 17.64
N LEU A 82 13.57 0.46 17.99
CA LEU A 82 13.24 1.09 19.27
C LEU A 82 12.78 0.03 20.28
N ASN A 83 13.03 0.27 21.57
CA ASN A 83 12.73 -0.67 22.66
C ASN A 83 11.24 -0.75 23.06
N GLY A 84 10.31 -0.35 22.18
CA GLY A 84 8.88 -0.35 22.49
C GLY A 84 8.26 -1.76 22.40
N THR A 85 7.40 -2.12 23.36
CA THR A 85 6.52 -3.29 23.25
C THR A 85 5.19 -2.92 22.59
N GLU A 86 4.44 -3.91 22.09
CA GLU A 86 3.10 -3.65 21.53
C GLU A 86 2.14 -3.01 22.55
N GLU A 87 2.25 -3.40 23.82
CA GLU A 87 1.44 -2.83 24.90
C GLU A 87 1.79 -1.37 25.16
N ASP A 88 3.09 -1.03 25.16
CA ASP A 88 3.53 0.35 25.31
C ASP A 88 3.01 1.22 24.17
N LEU A 89 3.08 0.73 22.92
CA LEU A 89 2.55 1.46 21.78
C LEU A 89 1.03 1.67 21.87
N LYS A 90 0.27 0.66 22.31
CA LYS A 90 -1.17 0.77 22.54
C LYS A 90 -1.50 1.79 23.63
N LYS A 91 -0.77 1.77 24.74
CA LYS A 91 -0.91 2.74 25.85
C LYS A 91 -0.60 4.16 25.40
N ILE A 92 0.51 4.37 24.66
CA ILE A 92 0.88 5.70 24.15
C ILE A 92 -0.18 6.18 23.14
N ALA A 93 -0.67 5.32 22.24
CA ALA A 93 -1.73 5.67 21.29
C ALA A 93 -3.07 5.98 21.98
N GLN A 94 -3.37 5.30 23.09
CA GLN A 94 -4.54 5.59 23.91
C GLN A 94 -4.40 6.95 24.62
N ASN A 95 -3.29 7.17 25.32
CA ASN A 95 -3.01 8.43 26.00
C ASN A 95 -3.02 9.62 25.04
N PHE A 96 -2.49 9.45 23.83
CA PHE A 96 -2.49 10.49 22.80
C PHE A 96 -3.92 10.84 22.35
N ARG A 97 -4.76 9.83 22.08
CA ARG A 97 -6.18 10.03 21.74
C ARG A 97 -6.94 10.70 22.88
N GLU A 98 -6.70 10.28 24.12
CA GLU A 98 -7.32 10.89 25.30
C GLU A 98 -6.92 12.36 25.47
N THR A 99 -5.62 12.67 25.31
CA THR A 99 -5.11 14.04 25.37
C THR A 99 -5.71 14.92 24.28
N LYS A 100 -5.73 14.44 23.02
CA LYS A 100 -6.30 15.18 21.89
C LYS A 100 -7.81 15.42 22.08
N MET A 101 -8.54 14.41 22.52
CA MET A 101 -9.96 14.52 22.82
C MET A 101 -10.24 15.49 23.98
N LYS A 102 -9.38 15.49 25.00
CA LYS A 102 -9.43 16.45 26.11
C LYS A 102 -9.26 17.88 25.61
N ASP A 103 -8.25 18.14 24.79
CA ASP A 103 -7.99 19.47 24.22
C ASP A 103 -9.15 19.97 23.35
N VAL A 104 -9.74 19.08 22.54
CA VAL A 104 -10.93 19.40 21.72
C VAL A 104 -12.12 19.74 22.62
N TYR A 105 -12.39 18.94 23.64
CA TYR A 105 -13.48 19.18 24.58
C TYR A 105 -13.28 20.47 25.39
N GLU A 106 -12.06 20.79 25.80
CA GLU A 106 -11.75 22.05 26.48
C GLU A 106 -11.95 23.26 25.55
N LYS A 107 -11.53 23.17 24.29
CA LYS A 107 -11.82 24.20 23.27
C LYS A 107 -13.32 24.37 23.04
N GLN A 108 -14.06 23.26 23.00
CA GLN A 108 -15.52 23.25 22.85
C GLN A 108 -16.20 23.93 24.05
N CYS A 109 -15.80 23.58 25.27
CA CYS A 109 -16.27 24.24 26.49
C CYS A 109 -15.96 25.74 26.50
N ALA A 110 -14.75 26.13 26.09
CA ALA A 110 -14.34 27.52 25.99
C ALA A 110 -15.15 28.30 24.94
N MET A 111 -15.47 27.67 23.80
CA MET A 111 -16.32 28.25 22.76
C MET A 111 -17.76 28.43 23.26
N MET A 112 -18.36 27.41 23.87
CA MET A 112 -19.73 27.49 24.40
C MET A 112 -19.85 28.57 25.49
N LYS A 113 -18.81 28.71 26.33
CA LYS A 113 -18.72 29.80 27.30
C LYS A 113 -18.68 31.19 26.64
N ARG A 114 -18.01 31.35 25.50
CA ARG A 114 -17.99 32.62 24.72
C ARG A 114 -19.37 32.98 24.17
N PHE A 115 -20.19 32.00 23.84
CA PHE A 115 -21.56 32.18 23.36
C PHE A 115 -22.63 32.12 24.46
N ASN A 116 -22.20 32.11 25.74
CA ASN A 116 -23.08 32.04 26.91
C ASN A 116 -24.05 30.83 26.89
N GLN A 117 -23.59 29.70 26.33
CA GLN A 117 -24.30 28.43 26.22
C GLN A 117 -23.79 27.43 27.29
N PRO A 118 -24.62 26.46 27.72
CA PRO A 118 -24.19 25.43 28.67
C PRO A 118 -23.08 24.55 28.07
N ALA A 119 -22.21 24.03 28.94
CA ALA A 119 -21.15 23.13 28.53
C ALA A 119 -21.73 21.82 27.96
N PRO A 120 -21.19 21.30 26.85
CA PRO A 120 -21.63 20.03 26.29
C PRO A 120 -21.23 18.86 27.22
N PRO A 121 -21.91 17.71 27.11
CA PRO A 121 -21.57 16.55 27.93
C PRO A 121 -20.18 16.01 27.59
N VAL A 122 -19.46 15.51 28.61
CA VAL A 122 -18.13 14.93 28.45
C VAL A 122 -18.20 13.68 27.55
N PRO A 123 -17.37 13.59 26.49
CA PRO A 123 -17.29 12.41 25.64
C PRO A 123 -16.90 11.14 26.40
N VAL A 124 -17.50 10.01 26.02
CA VAL A 124 -17.32 8.68 26.65
C VAL A 124 -15.83 8.29 26.81
N HIS A 125 -15.00 8.62 25.84
CA HIS A 125 -13.58 8.23 25.79
C HIS A 125 -12.73 8.92 26.86
N ILE A 126 -13.07 10.14 27.26
CA ILE A 126 -12.36 10.93 28.28
C ILE A 126 -13.15 11.07 29.58
N ALA A 127 -14.30 10.41 29.69
CA ALA A 127 -15.20 10.51 30.83
C ALA A 127 -14.53 10.19 32.17
N HIS A 128 -13.53 9.29 32.19
CA HIS A 128 -12.76 8.95 33.39
C HIS A 128 -11.84 10.07 33.90
N LEU A 129 -11.54 11.09 33.09
CA LEU A 129 -10.66 12.22 33.45
C LEU A 129 -11.38 13.37 34.17
N TYR A 130 -12.72 13.37 34.18
CA TYR A 130 -13.55 14.45 34.70
C TYR A 130 -14.42 13.95 35.87
N PRO A 131 -14.78 14.80 36.85
CA PRO A 131 -15.58 14.37 38.00
C PRO A 131 -16.99 13.89 37.61
N PRO A 132 -17.64 13.06 38.45
CA PRO A 132 -19.03 12.65 38.25
C PRO A 132 -19.98 13.85 38.41
N GLY A 133 -21.00 13.93 37.55
CA GLY A 133 -22.01 15.00 37.62
C GLY A 133 -22.93 15.05 36.40
N PRO A 134 -23.88 15.99 36.34
CA PRO A 134 -24.85 16.09 35.24
C PRO A 134 -24.21 16.36 33.87
N GLY A 135 -22.99 16.89 33.83
CA GLY A 135 -22.19 17.06 32.61
C GLY A 135 -21.36 15.84 32.20
N ASN A 136 -21.27 14.79 33.03
CA ASN A 136 -20.48 13.58 32.75
C ASN A 136 -21.29 12.30 33.06
N PRO A 137 -22.28 11.96 32.22
CA PRO A 137 -23.16 10.81 32.45
C PRO A 137 -22.47 9.45 32.25
N HIS A 138 -21.24 9.42 31.73
CA HIS A 138 -20.51 8.21 31.37
C HIS A 138 -19.37 7.87 32.33
N TYR A 139 -19.20 8.61 33.42
CA TYR A 139 -18.11 8.45 34.39
C TYR A 139 -18.03 7.02 34.96
N ASP A 140 -19.13 6.49 35.49
CA ASP A 140 -19.16 5.18 36.16
C ASP A 140 -18.75 4.05 35.20
N LYS A 141 -19.32 4.05 33.99
CA LYS A 141 -18.99 3.06 32.94
C LYS A 141 -17.53 3.17 32.48
N ALA A 142 -16.97 4.38 32.45
CA ALA A 142 -15.57 4.58 32.07
C ALA A 142 -14.61 4.08 33.18
N MET A 143 -14.97 4.27 34.45
CA MET A 143 -14.21 3.77 35.60
C MET A 143 -14.25 2.23 35.68
N GLU A 144 -15.40 1.60 35.37
CA GLU A 144 -15.51 0.15 35.24
C GLU A 144 -14.60 -0.40 34.14
N ARG A 145 -14.56 0.26 32.97
CA ARG A 145 -13.68 -0.12 31.85
C ARG A 145 -12.20 -0.04 32.23
N GLU A 146 -11.79 1.02 32.91
CA GLU A 146 -10.41 1.20 33.38
C GLU A 146 -10.02 0.18 34.46
N ALA A 147 -10.94 -0.16 35.37
CA ALA A 147 -10.73 -1.19 36.38
C ALA A 147 -10.58 -2.59 35.76
N ALA A 148 -11.39 -2.91 34.75
CA ALA A 148 -11.27 -4.15 33.99
C ALA A 148 -9.93 -4.23 33.22
N ASN A 149 -9.48 -3.12 32.62
CA ASN A 149 -8.21 -3.05 31.90
C ASN A 149 -6.97 -3.18 32.82
N LYS A 150 -7.06 -2.76 34.08
CA LYS A 150 -5.95 -2.84 35.06
C LYS A 150 -5.94 -4.13 35.88
N GLY A 151 -6.84 -5.08 35.62
CA GLY A 151 -6.86 -6.39 36.29
C GLY A 151 -6.94 -6.33 37.82
N THR A 152 -7.53 -5.28 38.39
CA THR A 152 -7.58 -5.08 39.86
C THR A 152 -8.97 -5.41 40.41
N THR A 153 -9.04 -6.39 41.31
CA THR A 153 -10.24 -6.90 41.97
C THR A 153 -10.85 -5.94 43.00
N SER A 154 -12.19 -5.93 43.07
CA SER A 154 -13.11 -5.62 44.19
C SER A 154 -13.00 -4.30 44.98
N ASP A 155 -11.84 -3.70 45.17
CA ASP A 155 -11.67 -2.59 46.12
C ASP A 155 -12.06 -1.23 45.52
N VAL A 156 -11.93 -1.07 44.20
CA VAL A 156 -12.42 0.11 43.47
C VAL A 156 -13.96 0.15 43.47
N LEU A 157 -14.61 -1.02 43.41
CA LEU A 157 -16.08 -1.13 43.45
C LEU A 157 -16.66 -0.63 44.78
N LYS A 158 -15.94 -0.84 45.90
CA LYS A 158 -16.32 -0.31 47.22
C LYS A 158 -16.18 1.21 47.30
N ALA A 159 -15.11 1.78 46.76
CA ALA A 159 -14.91 3.24 46.73
C ALA A 159 -15.95 3.97 45.85
N VAL A 160 -16.38 3.34 44.73
CA VAL A 160 -17.47 3.87 43.87
C VAL A 160 -18.81 3.85 44.60
N THR A 161 -19.07 2.84 45.42
CA THR A 161 -20.30 2.73 46.21
C THR A 161 -20.36 3.79 47.33
N GLU A 162 -19.22 4.08 47.96
CA GLU A 162 -19.10 5.14 48.99
C GLU A 162 -19.23 6.56 48.42
N ALA A 163 -18.78 6.80 47.18
CA ALA A 163 -18.95 8.08 46.50
C ALA A 163 -20.42 8.36 46.13
N LYS A 164 -21.17 7.31 45.75
CA LYS A 164 -22.60 7.37 45.45
C LYS A 164 -23.42 7.82 46.67
N HIS A 165 -23.05 7.32 47.86
CA HIS A 165 -23.71 7.65 49.11
C HIS A 165 -23.46 9.11 49.56
N LYS A 166 -22.33 9.72 49.19
CA LYS A 166 -22.05 11.14 49.48
C LYS A 166 -22.73 12.10 48.50
N ALA A 167 -22.92 11.70 47.25
CA ALA A 167 -23.57 12.54 46.23
C ALA A 167 -25.10 12.58 46.37
N GLU A 168 -25.75 11.48 46.78
CA GLU A 168 -27.20 11.44 47.00
C GLU A 168 -27.64 12.23 48.25
N VAL A 169 -26.77 12.33 49.28
CA VAL A 169 -27.08 13.08 50.51
C VAL A 169 -26.99 14.61 50.31
N ALA A 170 -26.24 15.09 49.31
CA ALA A 170 -26.12 16.52 49.01
C ALA A 170 -27.27 17.10 48.18
N ASN A 171 -28.08 16.26 47.53
CA ASN A 171 -29.14 16.68 46.59
C ASN A 171 -30.58 16.58 47.15
N ALA A 172 -30.76 16.25 48.43
CA ALA A 172 -32.07 16.12 49.06
C ALA A 172 -32.65 17.42 49.66
N THR A 173 -31.99 18.57 49.47
CA THR A 173 -32.46 19.88 49.97
C THR A 173 -32.40 20.96 48.89
N ALA A 174 -33.27 20.85 47.88
CA ALA A 174 -33.75 21.97 47.05
C ALA A 174 -34.78 21.48 46.03
N LYS A 175 -36.01 21.19 46.47
CA LYS A 175 -37.17 21.13 45.58
C LYS A 175 -38.38 21.71 46.30
N ASP A 176 -38.57 23.02 46.12
CA ASP A 176 -39.86 23.69 46.18
C ASP A 176 -39.73 24.97 45.35
N GLY A 177 -40.60 25.17 44.35
CA GLY A 177 -40.63 26.43 43.60
C GLY A 177 -41.09 26.35 42.13
N GLU A 178 -42.41 26.46 41.95
CA GLU A 178 -43.10 27.22 40.88
C GLU A 178 -43.02 26.78 39.40
N ALA A 179 -44.14 26.21 38.94
CA ALA A 179 -44.57 26.24 37.55
C ALA A 179 -45.22 27.61 37.23
N GLY A 180 -44.43 28.54 36.69
CA GLY A 180 -44.90 29.84 36.21
C GLY A 180 -45.34 29.80 34.74
N ALA A 181 -46.57 30.23 34.48
CA ALA A 181 -47.12 30.42 33.14
C ALA A 181 -46.32 31.49 32.35
N LYS A 182 -45.95 31.19 31.10
CA LYS A 182 -45.24 32.13 30.21
C LYS A 182 -46.20 33.21 29.70
N ALA A 183 -45.91 34.47 30.02
CA ALA A 183 -46.52 35.63 29.37
C ALA A 183 -46.02 35.79 27.91
N PRO A 184 -46.79 36.46 27.01
CA PRO A 184 -46.36 36.68 25.63
C PRO A 184 -45.12 37.57 25.57
N LEU A 185 -44.08 37.11 24.87
CA LEU A 185 -42.81 37.82 24.68
C LEU A 185 -43.01 39.07 23.79
N THR A 186 -42.29 40.14 24.10
CA THR A 186 -42.27 41.34 23.24
C THR A 186 -41.49 41.07 21.94
N VAL A 187 -41.80 41.78 20.84
CA VAL A 187 -41.13 41.61 19.52
C VAL A 187 -39.60 41.77 19.60
N GLN A 188 -39.11 42.57 20.56
CA GLN A 188 -37.69 42.77 20.81
C GLN A 188 -37.04 41.57 21.53
N GLU A 189 -37.77 40.91 22.44
CA GLU A 189 -37.34 39.68 23.08
C GLU A 189 -37.36 38.49 22.12
N GLU A 190 -38.35 38.39 21.24
CA GLU A 190 -38.38 37.36 20.19
C GLU A 190 -37.19 37.46 19.22
N ARG A 191 -36.83 38.68 18.81
CA ARG A 191 -35.65 38.90 17.95
C ARG A 191 -34.36 38.52 18.67
N ARG A 192 -34.24 38.87 19.95
CA ARG A 192 -33.07 38.52 20.78
C ARG A 192 -32.98 37.01 21.00
N GLN A 193 -34.11 36.35 21.23
CA GLN A 193 -34.20 34.89 21.37
C GLN A 193 -33.91 34.16 20.06
N LYS A 194 -34.40 34.65 18.91
CA LYS A 194 -34.04 34.12 17.59
C LYS A 194 -32.54 34.27 17.29
N ALA A 195 -31.95 35.42 17.61
CA ALA A 195 -30.51 35.64 17.45
C ALA A 195 -29.69 34.71 18.35
N GLN A 196 -30.14 34.50 19.59
CA GLN A 196 -29.49 33.61 20.55
C GLN A 196 -29.61 32.13 20.17
N ASN A 197 -30.76 31.71 19.62
CA ASN A 197 -30.97 30.37 19.08
C ASN A 197 -30.15 30.14 17.80
N ALA A 198 -30.06 31.12 16.90
CA ALA A 198 -29.24 31.04 15.69
C ALA A 198 -27.74 30.97 16.03
N ALA A 199 -27.28 31.74 17.01
CA ALA A 199 -25.91 31.68 17.52
C ALA A 199 -25.60 30.32 18.16
N SER A 200 -26.55 29.73 18.90
CA SER A 200 -26.42 28.39 19.49
C SER A 200 -26.30 27.30 18.41
N ALA A 201 -27.18 27.32 17.40
CA ALA A 201 -27.14 26.36 16.29
C ALA A 201 -25.85 26.47 15.45
N MET A 202 -25.31 27.68 15.29
CA MET A 202 -24.05 27.92 14.60
C MET A 202 -22.86 27.41 15.41
N ALA A 203 -22.84 27.65 16.73
CA ALA A 203 -21.81 27.15 17.64
C ALA A 203 -21.79 25.61 17.70
N GLU A 204 -22.96 24.97 17.72
CA GLU A 204 -23.10 23.51 17.69
C GLU A 204 -22.56 22.91 16.38
N LYS A 205 -22.93 23.48 15.22
CA LYS A 205 -22.39 23.04 13.91
C LYS A 205 -20.87 23.21 13.81
N MET A 206 -20.35 24.35 14.26
CA MET A 206 -18.90 24.61 14.25
C MET A 206 -18.16 23.65 15.18
N SER A 207 -18.74 23.37 16.35
CA SER A 207 -18.23 22.38 17.29
C SER A 207 -18.15 20.97 16.70
N ILE A 208 -19.20 20.53 15.99
CA ILE A 208 -19.22 19.20 15.35
C ILE A 208 -18.15 19.12 14.26
N SER A 209 -18.05 20.14 13.41
CA SER A 209 -17.02 20.22 12.37
C SER A 209 -15.60 20.19 12.94
N MET A 210 -15.32 20.92 14.03
CA MET A 210 -14.01 20.87 14.68
C MET A 210 -13.68 19.51 15.30
N MET A 211 -14.70 18.80 15.80
CA MET A 211 -14.53 17.45 16.34
C MET A 211 -14.25 16.44 15.22
N GLU A 212 -14.93 16.57 14.09
CA GLU A 212 -14.73 15.73 12.91
C GLU A 212 -13.32 15.95 12.33
N ASP A 213 -12.90 17.20 12.13
CA ASP A 213 -11.55 17.52 11.65
C ASP A 213 -10.46 16.99 12.61
N ALA A 214 -10.64 17.14 13.92
CA ALA A 214 -9.67 16.65 14.90
C ALA A 214 -9.60 15.12 14.98
N LEU A 215 -10.68 14.40 14.69
CA LEU A 215 -10.71 12.94 14.64
C LEU A 215 -10.14 12.38 13.34
N THR A 216 -10.18 13.14 12.24
CA THR A 216 -9.57 12.75 10.96
C THR A 216 -8.06 12.92 10.91
N ASP A 217 -7.50 13.71 11.83
CA ASP A 217 -6.08 14.00 11.90
C ASP A 217 -5.36 12.88 12.69
N ASP A 218 -4.96 11.85 11.92
CA ASP A 218 -4.38 10.58 12.36
C ASP A 218 -2.88 10.73 12.72
N GLU A 219 -2.55 11.77 13.47
CA GLU A 219 -1.16 12.06 13.82
C GLU A 219 -0.64 10.98 14.79
N PRO A 220 0.39 10.21 14.42
CA PRO A 220 0.80 9.07 15.21
C PRO A 220 1.46 9.53 16.52
N PRO A 221 1.30 8.77 17.63
CA PRO A 221 1.92 9.10 18.90
C PRO A 221 3.44 9.30 18.76
N THR A 222 3.95 10.39 19.35
CA THR A 222 5.37 10.72 19.35
C THR A 222 6.11 9.85 20.37
N ILE A 223 6.95 8.94 19.86
CA ILE A 223 7.86 8.13 20.68
C ILE A 223 9.16 8.91 20.81
N LYS A 224 9.79 8.88 21.99
CA LYS A 224 11.14 9.44 22.17
C LYS A 224 12.11 8.72 21.23
N LEU A 225 12.52 9.44 20.19
CA LEU A 225 13.49 8.99 19.20
C LEU A 225 14.89 9.00 19.82
N GLY A 226 15.64 7.91 19.66
CA GLY A 226 17.07 7.84 20.00
C GLY A 226 17.95 8.24 18.81
N ASP A 227 19.24 8.47 19.03
CA ASP A 227 20.17 8.93 17.97
C ASP A 227 20.21 8.00 16.75
N ALA A 228 20.05 6.68 16.95
CA ALA A 228 19.98 5.70 15.86
C ALA A 228 18.81 5.97 14.90
N SER A 229 17.65 6.40 15.43
CA SER A 229 16.46 6.71 14.63
C SER A 229 16.57 8.03 13.85
N VAL A 230 17.47 8.93 14.25
CA VAL A 230 17.80 10.13 13.48
C VAL A 230 18.66 9.79 12.26
N ALA A 231 19.47 8.73 12.36
CA ALA A 231 20.39 8.33 11.30
C ALA A 231 19.79 7.35 10.29
N ALA A 232 18.83 6.51 10.71
CA ALA A 232 18.24 5.48 9.88
C ALA A 232 17.02 5.99 9.09
N PRO A 233 16.90 5.68 7.78
CA PRO A 233 15.71 6.03 7.00
C PRO A 233 14.45 5.29 7.45
N PHE A 234 14.59 4.10 8.04
CA PHE A 234 13.48 3.35 8.64
C PHE A 234 13.67 3.28 10.15
N THR A 235 12.58 3.52 10.89
CA THR A 235 12.54 3.34 12.34
C THR A 235 11.40 2.39 12.71
N SER A 236 11.75 1.23 13.26
CA SER A 236 10.79 0.29 13.86
C SER A 236 10.42 0.76 15.26
N LYS A 237 9.12 0.98 15.48
CA LYS A 237 8.59 1.32 16.80
C LYS A 237 8.61 0.14 17.77
N LEU A 238 8.67 -1.08 17.24
CA LEU A 238 8.72 -2.33 18.00
C LEU A 238 10.17 -2.80 18.14
N ALA A 239 10.48 -3.37 19.30
CA ALA A 239 11.79 -3.98 19.58
C ALA A 239 12.05 -5.28 18.81
N ASN A 240 11.05 -5.83 18.14
CA ASN A 240 11.19 -7.07 17.40
C ASN A 240 11.88 -6.84 16.03
N VAL A 241 12.58 -7.88 15.57
CA VAL A 241 13.29 -7.87 14.28
C VAL A 241 12.39 -8.20 13.09
N VAL A 242 11.08 -8.41 13.32
CA VAL A 242 10.09 -8.77 12.27
C VAL A 242 9.90 -7.61 11.27
N ALA A 243 10.24 -6.38 11.66
CA ALA A 243 10.30 -5.24 10.76
C ALA A 243 11.19 -5.50 9.53
N ILE A 244 12.30 -6.23 9.68
CA ILE A 244 13.25 -6.50 8.59
C ILE A 244 12.62 -7.31 7.45
N PRO A 245 12.07 -8.52 7.68
CA PRO A 245 11.40 -9.25 6.60
C PRO A 245 10.17 -8.51 6.05
N ASN A 246 9.46 -7.71 6.86
CA ASN A 246 8.35 -6.88 6.37
C ASN A 246 8.83 -5.82 5.37
N ILE A 247 9.91 -5.08 5.69
CA ILE A 247 10.52 -4.09 4.80
C ILE A 247 11.00 -4.76 3.50
N ILE A 248 11.65 -5.93 3.60
CA ILE A 248 12.13 -6.68 2.42
C ILE A 248 10.95 -7.14 1.55
N ARG A 249 9.88 -7.68 2.14
CA ARG A 249 8.66 -8.08 1.40
C ARG A 249 8.04 -6.89 0.68
N GLN A 250 7.88 -5.77 1.37
CA GLN A 250 7.33 -4.55 0.79
C GLN A 250 8.22 -4.01 -0.34
N GLY A 251 9.54 -3.95 -0.12
CA GLY A 251 10.49 -3.50 -1.14
C GLY A 251 10.45 -4.37 -2.40
N ARG A 252 10.30 -5.69 -2.27
CA ARG A 252 10.17 -6.60 -3.42
C ARG A 252 8.86 -6.38 -4.18
N CYS A 253 7.74 -6.20 -3.47
CA CYS A 253 6.45 -5.91 -4.09
C CYS A 253 6.49 -4.58 -4.83
N THR A 254 7.02 -3.52 -4.20
CA THR A 254 7.16 -2.20 -4.81
C THR A 254 8.08 -2.25 -6.03
N LEU A 255 9.23 -2.92 -5.96
CA LEU A 255 10.15 -3.01 -7.10
C LEU A 255 9.49 -3.71 -8.31
N VAL A 256 8.77 -4.80 -8.08
CA VAL A 256 8.00 -5.49 -9.14
C VAL A 256 6.93 -4.56 -9.72
N ALA A 257 6.14 -3.89 -8.87
CA ALA A 257 5.10 -2.96 -9.29
C ALA A 257 5.66 -1.83 -10.15
N THR A 258 6.78 -1.23 -9.73
CA THR A 258 7.45 -0.14 -10.47
C THR A 258 7.95 -0.60 -11.84
N ILE A 259 8.62 -1.76 -11.92
CA ILE A 259 9.13 -2.27 -13.20
C ILE A 259 8.00 -2.57 -14.18
N GLN A 260 6.90 -3.15 -13.69
CA GLN A 260 5.74 -3.42 -14.54
C GLN A 260 5.05 -2.14 -15.00
N MET A 261 4.92 -1.16 -14.10
CA MET A 261 4.35 0.14 -14.43
C MET A 261 5.12 0.78 -15.59
N TYR A 262 6.46 0.75 -15.55
CA TYR A 262 7.28 1.23 -16.65
C TYR A 262 7.10 0.42 -17.94
N LYS A 263 7.01 -0.91 -17.85
CA LYS A 263 6.79 -1.79 -19.00
C LYS A 263 5.45 -1.51 -19.69
N ILE A 264 4.39 -1.38 -18.91
CA ILE A 264 3.03 -1.07 -19.36
C ILE A 264 2.98 0.33 -19.96
N LEU A 265 3.59 1.32 -19.30
CA LEU A 265 3.62 2.70 -19.78
C LEU A 265 4.37 2.81 -21.13
N ALA A 266 5.51 2.13 -21.27
CA ALA A 266 6.26 2.10 -22.52
C ALA A 266 5.44 1.52 -23.66
N LEU A 267 4.79 0.36 -23.45
CA LEU A 267 3.93 -0.26 -24.46
C LEU A 267 2.74 0.62 -24.83
N ASN A 268 2.02 1.16 -23.83
CA ASN A 268 0.83 1.97 -24.07
C ASN A 268 1.17 3.29 -24.79
N CYS A 269 2.32 3.88 -24.49
CA CYS A 269 2.82 5.06 -25.20
C CYS A 269 3.08 4.73 -26.68
N LEU A 270 3.78 3.64 -26.94
CA LEU A 270 4.12 3.22 -28.30
C LEU A 270 2.87 2.84 -29.13
N ILE A 271 1.93 2.10 -28.54
CA ILE A 271 0.63 1.79 -29.16
C ILE A 271 -0.12 3.08 -29.50
N SER A 272 -0.27 3.98 -28.53
CA SER A 272 -1.06 5.20 -28.71
C SER A 272 -0.43 6.15 -29.72
N ALA A 273 0.90 6.29 -29.71
CA ALA A 273 1.62 7.13 -30.67
C ALA A 273 1.39 6.64 -32.12
N TYR A 274 1.46 5.33 -32.34
CA TYR A 274 1.25 4.79 -33.67
C TYR A 274 -0.24 4.84 -34.09
N SER A 275 -1.17 4.45 -33.21
CA SER A 275 -2.62 4.54 -33.50
C SER A 275 -3.02 5.96 -33.85
N LEU A 276 -2.58 6.95 -33.06
CA LEU A 276 -2.86 8.35 -33.34
C LEU A 276 -2.19 8.82 -34.64
N SER A 277 -0.97 8.36 -34.94
CA SER A 277 -0.31 8.68 -36.21
C SER A 277 -1.09 8.15 -37.43
N VAL A 278 -1.63 6.93 -37.36
CA VAL A 278 -2.42 6.36 -38.46
C VAL A 278 -3.70 7.16 -38.69
N LEU A 279 -4.40 7.50 -37.60
CA LEU A 279 -5.66 8.26 -37.69
C LEU A 279 -5.41 9.71 -38.13
N TYR A 280 -4.39 10.36 -37.59
CA TYR A 280 -4.05 11.75 -37.90
C TYR A 280 -3.69 11.95 -39.36
N LEU A 281 -2.94 11.02 -39.96
CA LEU A 281 -2.61 11.08 -41.40
C LEU A 281 -3.83 10.98 -42.32
N ASP A 282 -4.94 10.43 -41.83
CA ASP A 282 -6.20 10.30 -42.56
C ASP A 282 -7.25 11.33 -42.08
N GLY A 283 -6.87 12.30 -41.22
CA GLY A 283 -7.77 13.34 -40.69
C GLY A 283 -8.82 12.83 -39.70
N ILE A 284 -8.62 11.62 -39.14
CA ILE A 284 -9.59 10.96 -38.26
C ILE A 284 -9.22 11.21 -36.79
N LYS A 285 -10.23 11.43 -35.95
CA LYS A 285 -10.08 11.64 -34.50
C LYS A 285 -10.81 10.54 -33.71
N PHE A 286 -10.51 10.41 -32.42
CA PHE A 286 -11.31 9.61 -31.50
C PHE A 286 -12.48 10.42 -30.95
N GLY A 287 -13.59 9.74 -30.62
CA GLY A 287 -14.72 10.38 -29.95
C GLY A 287 -14.48 10.53 -28.45
N ASP A 288 -15.14 11.50 -27.81
CA ASP A 288 -14.99 11.76 -26.37
C ASP A 288 -15.33 10.54 -25.49
N GLY A 289 -16.40 9.81 -25.84
CA GLY A 289 -16.79 8.59 -25.13
C GLY A 289 -15.74 7.48 -25.22
N GLN A 290 -15.14 7.32 -26.41
CA GLN A 290 -14.06 6.35 -26.66
C GLN A 290 -12.85 6.64 -25.78
N VAL A 291 -12.38 7.89 -25.77
CA VAL A 291 -11.24 8.33 -24.96
C VAL A 291 -11.54 8.24 -23.46
N THR A 292 -12.76 8.58 -23.04
CA THR A 292 -13.18 8.50 -21.64
C THR A 292 -13.11 7.07 -21.11
N ILE A 293 -13.63 6.09 -21.85
CA ILE A 293 -13.61 4.67 -21.44
C ILE A 293 -12.17 4.15 -21.34
N SER A 294 -11.33 4.43 -22.34
CA SER A 294 -9.92 4.05 -22.32
C SER A 294 -9.17 4.72 -21.16
N GLY A 295 -9.45 6.00 -20.88
CA GLY A 295 -8.87 6.74 -19.76
C GLY A 295 -9.29 6.21 -18.40
N MET A 296 -10.56 5.84 -18.24
CA MET A 296 -11.09 5.22 -17.01
C MET A 296 -10.45 3.85 -16.78
N LEU A 297 -10.33 3.01 -17.80
CA LEU A 297 -9.64 1.72 -17.72
C LEU A 297 -8.20 1.90 -17.22
N MET A 298 -7.44 2.78 -17.88
CA MET A 298 -6.06 3.07 -17.53
C MET A 298 -5.93 3.52 -16.07
N SER A 299 -6.82 4.42 -15.64
CA SER A 299 -6.85 4.93 -14.27
C SER A 299 -7.12 3.82 -13.24
N VAL A 300 -8.16 3.00 -13.46
CA VAL A 300 -8.53 1.89 -12.56
C VAL A 300 -7.40 0.85 -12.49
N CYS A 301 -6.79 0.48 -13.61
CA CYS A 301 -5.72 -0.50 -13.66
C CYS A 301 -4.44 0.02 -12.98
N PHE A 302 -4.03 1.27 -13.21
CA PHE A 302 -2.86 1.84 -12.52
C PHE A 302 -3.07 2.01 -11.01
N LEU A 303 -4.26 2.47 -10.59
CA LEU A 303 -4.61 2.52 -9.16
C LEU A 303 -4.64 1.14 -8.52
N SER A 304 -5.03 0.11 -9.26
CA SER A 304 -5.04 -1.26 -8.77
C SER A 304 -3.62 -1.85 -8.66
N ILE A 305 -2.70 -1.46 -9.54
CA ILE A 305 -1.28 -1.84 -9.47
C ILE A 305 -0.61 -1.20 -8.25
N SER A 306 -0.89 0.07 -7.95
CA SER A 306 -0.29 0.77 -6.80
C SER A 306 -0.78 0.24 -5.45
N ARG A 307 -2.00 -0.32 -5.41
CA ARG A 307 -2.59 -0.93 -4.20
C ARG A 307 -2.31 -2.42 -4.03
N ALA A 308 -1.39 -2.99 -4.82
CA ALA A 308 -1.09 -4.42 -4.76
C ALA A 308 -0.51 -4.85 -3.41
N LYS A 309 -0.99 -5.99 -2.89
CA LYS A 309 -0.57 -6.53 -1.58
C LYS A 309 0.62 -7.49 -1.68
N THR A 310 1.47 -7.46 -0.66
CA THR A 310 2.59 -8.39 -0.50
C THR A 310 2.11 -9.79 -0.15
N VAL A 311 2.92 -10.80 -0.48
CA VAL A 311 2.75 -12.17 0.03
C VAL A 311 3.56 -12.33 1.32
N GLU A 312 3.04 -13.07 2.29
CA GLU A 312 3.69 -13.26 3.61
C GLU A 312 5.00 -14.06 3.53
N THR A 313 5.12 -14.98 2.56
CA THR A 313 6.29 -15.82 2.37
C THR A 313 7.34 -15.15 1.49
N LEU A 314 8.62 -15.19 1.89
CA LEU A 314 9.74 -14.75 1.06
C LEU A 314 10.20 -15.88 0.14
N SER A 315 10.14 -15.68 -1.17
CA SER A 315 10.71 -16.62 -2.14
C SER A 315 12.21 -16.42 -2.34
N LYS A 316 12.90 -17.44 -2.88
CA LYS A 316 14.32 -17.39 -3.23
C LYS A 316 14.61 -16.55 -4.49
N GLU A 317 13.64 -16.42 -5.39
CA GLU A 317 13.76 -15.68 -6.65
C GLU A 317 13.86 -14.17 -6.40
N ARG A 318 14.80 -13.45 -7.00
CA ARG A 318 14.88 -11.98 -6.81
C ARG A 318 14.11 -11.26 -7.90
N PRO A 319 13.46 -10.10 -7.62
CA PRO A 319 12.92 -9.27 -8.69
C PRO A 319 14.04 -8.78 -9.63
N GLN A 320 13.68 -8.40 -10.85
CA GLN A 320 14.63 -7.76 -11.75
C GLN A 320 15.13 -6.44 -11.13
N PRO A 321 16.44 -6.14 -11.18
CA PRO A 321 17.01 -4.99 -10.48
C PRO A 321 16.87 -3.68 -11.27
N ASN A 322 16.72 -3.76 -12.60
CA ASN A 322 16.66 -2.62 -13.49
C ASN A 322 15.68 -2.86 -14.64
N ILE A 323 15.25 -1.78 -15.28
CA ILE A 323 14.36 -1.81 -16.46
C ILE A 323 15.16 -2.13 -17.72
N PHE A 324 16.42 -1.66 -17.78
CA PHE A 324 17.32 -1.90 -18.89
C PHE A 324 18.03 -3.25 -18.74
N ASN A 325 17.29 -4.33 -18.95
CA ASN A 325 17.85 -5.66 -19.14
C ASN A 325 17.31 -6.31 -20.42
N PRO A 326 18.04 -7.30 -20.99
CA PRO A 326 17.66 -7.93 -22.26
C PRO A 326 16.24 -8.52 -22.26
N TYR A 327 15.79 -9.07 -21.12
CA TYR A 327 14.44 -9.60 -20.99
C TYR A 327 13.36 -8.52 -21.11
N ILE A 328 13.45 -7.44 -20.34
CA ILE A 328 12.43 -6.38 -20.32
C ILE A 328 12.42 -5.63 -21.65
N ILE A 329 13.60 -5.26 -22.17
CA ILE A 329 13.71 -4.55 -23.46
C ILE A 329 13.17 -5.43 -24.58
N GLY A 330 13.64 -6.68 -24.66
CA GLY A 330 13.18 -7.62 -25.67
C GLY A 330 11.66 -7.84 -25.59
N SER A 331 11.10 -7.89 -24.39
CA SER A 331 9.67 -8.08 -24.20
C SER A 331 8.85 -6.87 -24.64
N VAL A 332 9.28 -5.65 -24.29
CA VAL A 332 8.60 -4.43 -24.75
C VAL A 332 8.65 -4.32 -26.27
N LEU A 333 9.83 -4.52 -26.87
CA LEU A 333 9.99 -4.44 -28.33
C LEU A 333 9.24 -5.55 -29.06
N GLY A 334 9.25 -6.78 -28.53
CA GLY A 334 8.55 -7.92 -29.12
C GLY A 334 7.03 -7.76 -29.07
N GLN A 335 6.48 -7.36 -27.93
CA GLN A 335 5.05 -7.06 -27.81
C GLN A 335 4.65 -5.88 -28.70
N PHE A 336 5.45 -4.81 -28.72
CA PHE A 336 5.22 -3.68 -29.61
C PHE A 336 5.21 -4.09 -31.09
N ALA A 337 6.13 -4.97 -31.51
CA ALA A 337 6.16 -5.47 -32.88
C ALA A 337 4.88 -6.23 -33.25
N VAL A 338 4.36 -7.09 -32.35
CA VAL A 338 3.07 -7.77 -32.57
C VAL A 338 1.94 -6.75 -32.70
N HIS A 339 1.85 -5.80 -31.77
CA HIS A 339 0.82 -4.76 -31.80
C HIS A 339 0.85 -3.91 -33.07
N ILE A 340 2.05 -3.58 -33.58
CA ILE A 340 2.21 -2.83 -34.83
C ILE A 340 1.79 -3.67 -36.03
N VAL A 341 2.18 -4.95 -36.08
CA VAL A 341 1.82 -5.84 -37.18
C VAL A 341 0.31 -6.02 -37.27
N THR A 342 -0.37 -6.25 -36.15
CA THR A 342 -1.84 -6.40 -36.12
C THR A 342 -2.55 -5.11 -36.50
N LEU A 343 -2.02 -3.96 -36.06
CA LEU A 343 -2.56 -2.64 -36.38
C LEU A 343 -2.36 -2.24 -37.85
N ILE A 344 -1.19 -2.51 -38.43
CA ILE A 344 -0.93 -2.36 -39.87
C ILE A 344 -1.87 -3.24 -40.68
N TYR A 345 -2.05 -4.49 -40.26
CA TYR A 345 -2.92 -5.44 -40.94
C TYR A 345 -4.36 -4.93 -41.01
N ILE A 346 -4.94 -4.52 -39.87
CA ILE A 346 -6.30 -3.97 -39.82
C ILE A 346 -6.43 -2.66 -40.58
N SER A 347 -5.48 -1.73 -40.43
CA SER A 347 -5.48 -0.46 -41.17
C SER A 347 -5.48 -0.69 -42.68
N ARG A 348 -4.65 -1.61 -43.17
CA ARG A 348 -4.62 -1.97 -44.61
C ARG A 348 -5.86 -2.71 -45.06
N TYR A 349 -6.46 -3.53 -44.21
CA TYR A 349 -7.73 -4.19 -44.51
C TYR A 349 -8.84 -3.15 -44.73
N VAL A 350 -8.94 -2.18 -43.83
CA VAL A 350 -9.93 -1.09 -43.92
C VAL A 350 -9.68 -0.24 -45.16
N GLN A 351 -8.44 0.17 -45.43
CA GLN A 351 -8.10 0.98 -46.61
C GLN A 351 -8.38 0.30 -47.95
N ARG A 352 -8.41 -1.04 -47.99
CA ARG A 352 -8.83 -1.81 -49.19
C ARG A 352 -10.34 -1.82 -49.38
N THR A 353 -11.09 -1.68 -48.30
CA THR A 353 -12.56 -1.73 -48.30
C THR A 353 -13.14 -0.33 -48.49
N GLU A 354 -12.56 0.66 -47.82
CA GLU A 354 -12.90 2.08 -47.92
C GLU A 354 -11.65 2.87 -48.35
N PRO A 355 -11.54 3.29 -49.62
CA PRO A 355 -10.40 4.07 -50.08
C PRO A 355 -10.37 5.45 -49.40
N LYS A 356 -9.15 5.97 -49.22
CA LYS A 356 -8.91 7.25 -48.52
C LYS A 356 -9.64 8.41 -49.21
N LYS A 357 -10.24 9.30 -48.40
CA LYS A 357 -10.72 10.61 -48.87
C LYS A 357 -9.52 11.41 -49.41
N THR A 358 -9.68 12.06 -50.56
CA THR A 358 -8.64 12.88 -51.19
C THR A 358 -8.49 14.27 -50.56
N ASP A 359 -9.51 14.73 -49.85
CA ASP A 359 -9.50 15.99 -49.10
C ASP A 359 -9.45 15.67 -47.60
N ILE A 360 -8.36 16.07 -46.95
CA ILE A 360 -8.06 15.71 -45.55
C ILE A 360 -8.17 16.99 -44.72
N ASP A 361 -9.24 17.08 -43.94
CA ASP A 361 -9.43 18.14 -42.95
C ASP A 361 -8.87 17.69 -41.60
N LEU A 362 -7.79 18.33 -41.15
CA LEU A 362 -7.16 18.05 -39.85
C LEU A 362 -7.86 18.79 -38.69
N GLU A 363 -8.57 19.87 -38.98
CA GLU A 363 -9.26 20.71 -37.98
C GLU A 363 -10.70 20.27 -37.76
N GLY A 364 -11.27 19.45 -38.65
CA GLY A 364 -12.62 18.90 -38.58
C GLY A 364 -12.97 18.20 -37.27
N GLU A 365 -14.27 18.18 -36.95
CA GLU A 365 -14.82 17.49 -35.78
C GLU A 365 -14.78 15.96 -35.94
N PHE A 366 -15.03 15.25 -34.83
CA PHE A 366 -15.09 13.79 -34.86
C PHE A 366 -16.23 13.29 -35.76
N GLU A 367 -15.88 12.49 -36.78
CA GLU A 367 -16.83 11.73 -37.59
C GLU A 367 -16.62 10.21 -37.41
N PRO A 368 -17.70 9.43 -37.21
CA PRO A 368 -17.63 7.97 -37.18
C PRO A 368 -17.09 7.41 -38.51
N SER A 369 -16.11 6.52 -38.44
CA SER A 369 -15.56 5.83 -39.60
C SER A 369 -15.20 4.39 -39.27
N LEU A 370 -15.10 3.54 -40.29
CA LEU A 370 -14.67 2.16 -40.13
C LEU A 370 -13.23 2.10 -39.57
N LEU A 371 -12.35 2.99 -40.05
CA LEU A 371 -10.97 3.07 -39.57
C LEU A 371 -10.90 3.52 -38.11
N ASN A 372 -11.67 4.53 -37.69
CA ASN A 372 -11.76 4.91 -36.27
C ASN A 372 -12.19 3.71 -35.40
N SER A 373 -13.29 3.07 -35.78
CA SER A 373 -13.88 1.96 -35.02
C SER A 373 -12.91 0.79 -34.88
N ALA A 374 -12.21 0.44 -35.97
CA ALA A 374 -11.24 -0.63 -36.02
C ALA A 374 -10.00 -0.35 -35.15
N ILE A 375 -9.42 0.85 -35.29
CA ILE A 375 -8.23 1.26 -34.53
C ILE A 375 -8.58 1.39 -33.04
N TYR A 376 -9.75 1.92 -32.70
CA TYR A 376 -10.21 2.01 -31.31
C TYR A 376 -10.34 0.64 -30.65
N LEU A 377 -11.06 -0.30 -31.27
CA LEU A 377 -11.25 -1.63 -30.69
C LEU A 377 -9.94 -2.41 -30.57
N LEU A 378 -9.04 -2.27 -31.56
CA LEU A 378 -7.74 -2.91 -31.50
C LEU A 378 -6.86 -2.27 -30.41
N GLN A 379 -6.84 -0.95 -30.30
CA GLN A 379 -6.11 -0.25 -29.24
C GLN A 379 -6.64 -0.64 -27.85
N LEU A 380 -7.97 -0.79 -27.70
CA LEU A 380 -8.59 -1.18 -26.44
C LEU A 380 -8.14 -2.59 -26.02
N ILE A 381 -8.14 -3.58 -26.93
CA ILE A 381 -7.65 -4.92 -26.59
C ILE A 381 -6.14 -4.95 -26.36
N GLN A 382 -5.36 -4.17 -27.11
CA GLN A 382 -3.91 -4.08 -26.92
C GLN A 382 -3.57 -3.50 -25.54
N GLN A 383 -4.29 -2.48 -25.07
CA GLN A 383 -4.13 -1.95 -23.71
C GLN A 383 -4.48 -3.00 -22.65
N ILE A 384 -5.56 -3.75 -22.83
CA ILE A 384 -5.93 -4.84 -21.90
C ILE A 384 -4.85 -5.93 -21.88
N SER A 385 -4.35 -6.30 -23.07
CA SER A 385 -3.28 -7.28 -23.27
C SER A 385 -2.03 -6.86 -22.51
N THR A 386 -1.65 -5.58 -22.58
CA THR A 386 -0.46 -5.07 -21.89
C THR A 386 -0.58 -5.21 -20.37
N PHE A 387 -1.74 -4.93 -19.78
CA PHE A 387 -1.97 -5.17 -18.36
C PHE A 387 -1.99 -6.66 -18.00
N ALA A 388 -2.77 -7.47 -18.71
CA ALA A 388 -2.98 -8.86 -18.37
C ALA A 388 -1.71 -9.72 -18.50
N ILE A 389 -0.89 -9.48 -19.53
CA ILE A 389 0.31 -10.26 -19.83
C ILE A 389 1.48 -9.82 -18.95
N ASN A 390 1.67 -8.51 -18.78
CA ASN A 390 2.82 -7.98 -18.03
C ASN A 390 2.58 -7.96 -16.51
N TYR A 391 1.36 -8.30 -16.04
CA TYR A 391 1.11 -8.47 -14.62
C TYR A 391 1.85 -9.72 -14.08
N GLN A 392 2.77 -9.45 -13.17
CA GLN A 392 3.50 -10.42 -12.35
C GLN A 392 2.96 -10.33 -10.92
N GLY A 393 2.34 -11.42 -10.48
CA GLY A 393 1.87 -11.58 -9.10
C GLY A 393 2.88 -12.36 -8.27
N ARG A 394 2.51 -13.60 -7.93
CA ARG A 394 3.37 -14.53 -7.20
C ARG A 394 4.69 -14.78 -7.96
N PRO A 395 5.83 -14.89 -7.27
CA PRO A 395 5.97 -15.06 -5.82
C PRO A 395 6.09 -13.76 -5.01
N PHE A 396 6.00 -12.58 -5.62
CA PHE A 396 6.35 -11.31 -4.95
C PHE A 396 5.15 -10.57 -4.36
N ARG A 397 3.97 -10.74 -4.97
CA ARG A 397 2.72 -10.09 -4.58
C ARG A 397 1.53 -10.97 -4.92
N GLU A 398 0.34 -10.55 -4.55
CA GLU A 398 -0.90 -11.25 -4.89
C GLU A 398 -1.05 -11.47 -6.41
N SER A 399 -1.80 -12.51 -6.77
CA SER A 399 -2.14 -12.81 -8.16
C SER A 399 -3.18 -11.84 -8.72
N ILE A 400 -3.29 -11.79 -10.05
CA ILE A 400 -4.27 -10.94 -10.74
C ILE A 400 -5.70 -11.22 -10.28
N LYS A 401 -6.03 -12.48 -9.93
CA LYS A 401 -7.36 -12.90 -9.46
C LYS A 401 -7.66 -12.43 -8.04
N GLU A 402 -6.64 -12.29 -7.20
CA GLU A 402 -6.78 -11.79 -5.82
C GLU A 402 -6.96 -10.27 -5.81
N ASN A 403 -6.36 -9.57 -6.78
CA ASN A 403 -6.58 -8.14 -7.00
C ASN A 403 -7.91 -7.88 -7.73
N LYS A 404 -9.00 -7.81 -6.94
CA LYS A 404 -10.37 -7.65 -7.45
C LYS A 404 -10.53 -6.45 -8.39
N GLY A 405 -9.94 -5.30 -8.07
CA GLY A 405 -10.08 -4.08 -8.87
C GLY A 405 -9.56 -4.26 -10.29
N MET A 406 -8.33 -4.79 -10.40
CA MET A 406 -7.72 -5.05 -11.70
C MET A 406 -8.38 -6.22 -12.43
N TYR A 407 -8.76 -7.30 -11.73
CA TYR A 407 -9.44 -8.45 -12.33
C TYR A 407 -10.76 -8.04 -12.99
N TYR A 408 -11.66 -7.40 -12.23
CA TYR A 408 -12.96 -6.98 -12.75
C TYR A 408 -12.81 -5.88 -13.81
N GLY A 409 -11.85 -4.97 -13.67
CA GLY A 409 -11.56 -3.96 -14.69
C GLY A 409 -11.18 -4.60 -16.04
N ILE A 410 -10.24 -5.54 -16.03
CA ILE A 410 -9.82 -6.27 -17.24
C ILE A 410 -10.97 -7.09 -17.83
N VAL A 411 -11.69 -7.85 -17.00
CA VAL A 411 -12.82 -8.68 -17.47
C VAL A 411 -13.93 -7.82 -18.08
N MET A 412 -14.30 -6.71 -17.43
CA MET A 412 -15.37 -5.84 -17.89
C MET A 412 -15.02 -5.18 -19.23
N VAL A 413 -13.82 -4.61 -19.37
CA VAL A 413 -13.44 -3.98 -20.64
C VAL A 413 -13.20 -5.03 -21.73
N THR A 414 -12.71 -6.22 -21.39
CA THR A 414 -12.61 -7.32 -22.37
C THR A 414 -14.00 -7.69 -22.91
N ALA A 415 -14.99 -7.82 -22.01
CA ALA A 415 -16.36 -8.10 -22.41
C ALA A 415 -16.95 -6.99 -23.30
N VAL A 416 -16.72 -5.72 -22.96
CA VAL A 416 -17.14 -4.58 -23.80
C VAL A 416 -16.45 -4.63 -25.17
N ALA A 417 -15.14 -4.84 -25.22
CA ALA A 417 -14.38 -4.87 -26.48
C ALA A 417 -14.86 -5.99 -27.42
N PHE A 418 -15.06 -7.22 -26.90
CA PHE A 418 -15.57 -8.33 -27.71
C PHE A 418 -17.05 -8.17 -28.05
N SER A 419 -17.87 -7.61 -27.16
CA SER A 419 -19.26 -7.25 -27.46
C SER A 419 -19.32 -6.27 -28.62
N CYS A 420 -18.42 -5.28 -28.64
CA CYS A 420 -18.36 -4.28 -29.71
C CYS A 420 -17.86 -4.87 -31.03
N ALA A 421 -16.81 -5.71 -30.98
CA ALA A 421 -16.23 -6.34 -32.18
C ALA A 421 -17.19 -7.34 -32.85
N THR A 422 -18.04 -8.00 -32.06
CA THR A 422 -19.03 -8.97 -32.56
C THR A 422 -20.42 -8.38 -32.80
N GLU A 423 -20.65 -7.12 -32.38
CA GLU A 423 -21.96 -6.47 -32.36
C GLU A 423 -23.02 -7.25 -31.57
N PHE A 424 -22.61 -7.92 -30.48
CA PHE A 424 -23.52 -8.71 -29.65
C PHE A 424 -24.57 -7.83 -28.94
N VAL A 425 -24.19 -6.61 -28.56
CA VAL A 425 -25.07 -5.58 -27.99
C VAL A 425 -24.93 -4.30 -28.84
N PRO A 426 -25.77 -4.11 -29.87
CA PRO A 426 -25.67 -2.98 -30.80
C PRO A 426 -25.77 -1.61 -30.13
N GLU A 427 -26.51 -1.51 -29.03
CA GLU A 427 -26.72 -0.27 -28.30
C GLU A 427 -25.41 0.29 -27.73
N ILE A 428 -24.46 -0.60 -27.35
CA ILE A 428 -23.13 -0.19 -26.88
C ILE A 428 -22.33 0.41 -28.05
N ASN A 429 -22.46 -0.17 -29.25
CA ASN A 429 -21.77 0.31 -30.45
C ASN A 429 -22.25 1.70 -30.84
N GLU A 430 -23.56 1.94 -30.78
CA GLU A 430 -24.15 3.25 -31.05
C GLU A 430 -23.67 4.30 -30.04
N GLN A 431 -23.64 3.97 -28.74
CA GLN A 431 -23.12 4.87 -27.69
C GLN A 431 -21.64 5.22 -27.89
N LEU A 432 -20.85 4.25 -28.36
CA LEU A 432 -19.43 4.42 -28.68
C LEU A 432 -19.18 5.03 -30.07
N LYS A 433 -20.25 5.35 -30.81
CA LYS A 433 -20.23 5.87 -32.18
C LYS A 433 -19.39 4.99 -33.12
N LEU A 434 -19.51 3.67 -32.98
CA LEU A 434 -18.88 2.70 -33.86
C LEU A 434 -19.73 2.49 -35.11
N VAL A 435 -19.08 2.40 -36.26
CA VAL A 435 -19.74 2.13 -37.55
C VAL A 435 -20.15 0.65 -37.61
N PRO A 436 -21.32 0.31 -38.19
CA PRO A 436 -21.75 -1.08 -38.34
C PRO A 436 -20.76 -1.89 -39.19
N PHE A 437 -20.51 -3.13 -38.77
CA PHE A 437 -19.51 -4.01 -39.38
C PHE A 437 -20.12 -5.06 -40.30
N THR A 438 -19.46 -5.32 -41.43
CA THR A 438 -19.77 -6.50 -42.25
C THR A 438 -19.41 -7.78 -41.49
N THR A 439 -20.09 -8.89 -41.77
CA THR A 439 -19.82 -10.18 -41.11
C THR A 439 -18.36 -10.62 -41.28
N GLU A 440 -17.79 -10.42 -42.47
CA GLU A 440 -16.38 -10.71 -42.74
C GLU A 440 -15.44 -9.85 -41.89
N PHE A 441 -15.77 -8.56 -41.73
CA PHE A 441 -14.99 -7.66 -40.91
C PHE A 441 -15.06 -8.03 -39.42
N LYS A 442 -16.24 -8.40 -38.90
CA LYS A 442 -16.42 -8.88 -37.52
C LYS A 442 -15.52 -10.08 -37.20
N ILE A 443 -15.52 -11.08 -38.09
CA ILE A 443 -14.68 -12.28 -37.93
C ILE A 443 -13.20 -11.91 -37.99
N THR A 444 -12.82 -11.08 -38.96
CA THR A 444 -11.43 -10.64 -39.13
C THR A 444 -10.93 -9.86 -37.91
N MET A 445 -11.71 -8.88 -37.45
CA MET A 445 -11.39 -8.05 -36.30
C MET A 445 -11.23 -8.90 -35.04
N THR A 446 -12.22 -9.74 -34.74
CA THR A 446 -12.19 -10.64 -33.57
C THR A 446 -10.99 -11.58 -33.60
N THR A 447 -10.67 -12.14 -34.77
CA THR A 447 -9.52 -13.04 -34.95
C THR A 447 -8.20 -12.30 -34.71
N VAL A 448 -8.05 -11.09 -35.25
CA VAL A 448 -6.84 -10.28 -35.05
C VAL A 448 -6.66 -9.90 -33.58
N MET A 449 -7.73 -9.53 -32.88
CA MET A 449 -7.68 -9.24 -31.44
C MET A 449 -7.18 -10.44 -30.61
N ILE A 450 -7.63 -11.65 -30.94
CA ILE A 450 -7.19 -12.88 -30.27
C ILE A 450 -5.72 -13.19 -30.60
N LEU A 451 -5.35 -13.10 -31.87
CA LEU A 451 -3.97 -13.36 -32.32
C LEU A 451 -2.97 -12.37 -31.73
N ASP A 452 -3.33 -11.10 -31.59
CA ASP A 452 -2.53 -10.07 -30.92
C ASP A 452 -2.21 -10.49 -29.48
N TYR A 453 -3.25 -10.82 -28.70
CA TYR A 453 -3.11 -11.25 -27.31
C TYR A 453 -2.24 -12.51 -27.18
N CYS A 454 -2.53 -13.53 -27.98
CA CYS A 454 -1.77 -14.79 -27.98
C CYS A 454 -0.31 -14.57 -28.38
N GLY A 455 -0.05 -13.75 -29.41
CA GLY A 455 1.30 -13.43 -29.86
C GLY A 455 2.13 -12.74 -28.78
N CYS A 456 1.56 -11.70 -28.15
CA CYS A 456 2.20 -11.01 -27.04
C CYS A 456 2.46 -11.93 -25.84
N TRP A 457 1.52 -12.83 -25.53
CA TRP A 457 1.66 -13.78 -24.43
C TRP A 457 2.79 -14.77 -24.67
N VAL A 458 2.89 -15.33 -25.88
CA VAL A 458 3.99 -16.23 -26.27
C VAL A 458 5.33 -15.51 -26.17
N ILE A 459 5.44 -14.31 -26.72
CA ILE A 459 6.69 -13.51 -26.65
C ILE A 459 7.12 -13.28 -25.21
N GLU A 460 6.20 -12.83 -24.34
CA GLU A 460 6.50 -12.59 -22.94
C GLU A 460 6.99 -13.86 -22.24
N LYS A 461 6.32 -15.00 -22.45
CA LYS A 461 6.69 -16.27 -21.81
C LYS A 461 8.05 -16.78 -22.29
N VAL A 462 8.30 -16.74 -23.59
CA VAL A 462 9.56 -17.19 -24.19
C VAL A 462 10.72 -16.32 -23.70
N LEU A 463 10.60 -14.99 -23.77
CA LEU A 463 11.67 -14.10 -23.34
C LEU A 463 11.91 -14.16 -21.84
N LYS A 464 10.86 -14.31 -21.03
CA LYS A 464 11.02 -14.55 -19.60
C LYS A 464 11.80 -15.84 -19.34
N GLN A 465 11.46 -16.93 -20.02
CA GLN A 465 12.14 -18.21 -19.81
C GLN A 465 13.62 -18.17 -20.24
N LEU A 466 13.93 -17.49 -21.34
CA LEU A 466 15.28 -17.49 -21.91
C LEU A 466 16.21 -16.43 -21.29
N PHE A 467 15.69 -15.27 -20.89
CA PHE A 467 16.51 -14.10 -20.56
C PHE A 467 16.29 -13.52 -19.16
N SER A 468 15.39 -14.07 -18.35
CA SER A 468 15.23 -13.58 -16.97
C SER A 468 16.34 -14.11 -16.05
N ASP A 469 17.02 -13.19 -15.35
CA ASP A 469 17.97 -13.55 -14.30
C ASP A 469 17.34 -13.38 -12.93
N PHE A 470 17.06 -14.50 -12.26
CA PHE A 470 16.53 -14.53 -10.89
C PHE A 470 17.54 -15.03 -9.86
N ARG A 471 18.81 -15.20 -10.26
CA ARG A 471 19.82 -15.85 -9.43
C ARG A 471 20.18 -15.01 -8.19
N PRO A 472 20.48 -15.67 -7.06
CA PRO A 472 21.05 -15.00 -5.90
C PRO A 472 22.44 -14.44 -6.23
N LYS A 473 22.89 -13.45 -5.44
CA LYS A 473 24.31 -13.07 -5.47
C LYS A 473 25.15 -14.23 -4.95
N ASP A 474 26.38 -14.30 -5.40
CA ASP A 474 27.40 -15.28 -5.01
C ASP A 474 27.58 -15.40 -3.49
N ILE A 475 27.60 -14.27 -2.76
CA ILE A 475 27.70 -14.28 -1.29
C ILE A 475 26.52 -14.95 -0.56
N ALA A 476 25.35 -15.06 -1.23
CA ALA A 476 24.16 -15.68 -0.64
C ALA A 476 24.09 -17.20 -0.88
N ILE A 477 25.01 -17.75 -1.68
CA ILE A 477 25.09 -19.19 -1.92
C ILE A 477 25.69 -19.86 -0.67
N ARG A 478 24.88 -20.71 -0.03
CA ARG A 478 25.29 -21.46 1.17
C ARG A 478 26.03 -22.73 0.80
N ARG A 479 26.93 -23.15 1.69
CA ARG A 479 27.65 -24.42 1.54
C ARG A 479 26.73 -25.64 1.78
N PRO A 480 27.07 -26.83 1.25
CA PRO A 480 26.23 -28.03 1.41
C PRO A 480 25.94 -28.43 2.86
N ASP A 481 26.94 -28.30 3.74
CA ASP A 481 26.82 -28.51 5.18
C ASP A 481 25.78 -27.57 5.81
N GLN A 482 25.84 -26.27 5.47
CA GLN A 482 24.90 -25.26 5.97
C GLN A 482 23.46 -25.52 5.50
N LEU A 483 23.30 -25.99 4.25
CA LEU A 483 21.99 -26.33 3.69
C LEU A 483 21.40 -27.57 4.35
N ALA A 484 22.21 -28.57 4.67
CA ALA A 484 21.78 -29.77 5.39
C ALA A 484 21.28 -29.41 6.80
N ILE A 485 22.03 -28.58 7.52
CA ILE A 485 21.64 -28.08 8.86
C ILE A 485 20.32 -27.29 8.79
N GLU A 486 20.18 -26.39 7.80
CA GLU A 486 18.93 -25.63 7.64
C GLU A 486 17.74 -26.52 7.29
N SER A 487 17.93 -27.51 6.42
CA SER A 487 16.88 -28.46 6.07
C SER A 487 16.44 -29.29 7.27
N GLN A 488 17.38 -29.69 8.13
CA GLN A 488 17.06 -30.42 9.35
C GLN A 488 16.28 -29.53 10.33
N ARG A 489 16.74 -28.30 10.57
CA ARG A 489 16.04 -27.35 11.45
C ARG A 489 14.61 -27.06 10.99
N LYS A 490 14.40 -26.94 9.67
CA LYS A 490 13.06 -26.74 9.09
C LYS A 490 12.13 -27.92 9.35
N LYS A 491 12.62 -29.15 9.19
CA LYS A 491 11.84 -30.36 9.51
C LYS A 491 11.47 -30.39 10.99
N GLU A 492 12.42 -30.10 11.88
CA GLU A 492 12.17 -30.04 13.32
C GLU A 492 11.17 -28.94 13.70
N GLU A 493 11.21 -27.77 13.06
CA GLU A 493 10.23 -26.69 13.24
C GLU A 493 8.84 -27.09 12.71
N GLU A 494 8.75 -27.72 11.54
CA GLU A 494 7.50 -28.22 10.95
C GLU A 494 6.85 -29.28 11.84
N GLU A 495 7.63 -30.25 12.33
CA GLU A 495 7.17 -31.29 13.26
C GLU A 495 6.64 -30.69 14.57
N LYS A 496 7.32 -29.67 15.12
CA LYS A 496 6.85 -28.96 16.33
C LYS A 496 5.52 -28.24 16.08
N ILE A 497 5.39 -27.54 14.95
CA ILE A 497 4.15 -26.84 14.60
C ILE A 497 3.00 -27.86 14.42
N GLU A 498 3.27 -29.00 13.80
CA GLU A 498 2.27 -30.07 13.65
C GLU A 498 1.85 -30.64 15.01
N GLN A 499 2.80 -30.90 15.91
CA GLN A 499 2.51 -31.34 17.28
C GLN A 499 1.70 -30.32 18.06
N GLU A 500 2.03 -29.03 17.97
CA GLU A 500 1.27 -27.95 18.61
C GLU A 500 -0.16 -27.86 18.08
N LYS A 501 -0.37 -28.05 16.77
CA LYS A 501 -1.72 -28.09 16.17
C LYS A 501 -2.52 -29.30 16.66
N ILE A 502 -1.89 -30.47 16.73
CA ILE A 502 -2.53 -31.68 17.26
C ILE A 502 -2.92 -31.46 18.72
N ALA A 503 -2.02 -30.96 19.55
CA ALA A 503 -2.30 -30.67 20.95
C ALA A 503 -3.40 -29.60 21.15
N ALA A 504 -3.46 -28.59 20.28
CA ALA A 504 -4.53 -27.60 20.29
C ALA A 504 -5.89 -28.22 19.94
N LEU A 505 -5.94 -29.08 18.91
CA LEU A 505 -7.15 -29.81 18.52
C LEU A 505 -7.62 -30.77 19.62
N GLU A 506 -6.71 -31.51 20.25
CA GLU A 506 -7.03 -32.39 21.38
C GLU A 506 -7.62 -31.61 22.57
N LYS A 507 -7.09 -30.41 22.84
CA LYS A 507 -7.61 -29.52 23.89
C LYS A 507 -8.99 -28.95 23.56
N GLU A 508 -9.31 -28.75 22.28
CA GLU A 508 -10.65 -28.35 21.85
C GLU A 508 -11.64 -29.52 21.92
N LEU A 509 -11.23 -30.73 21.51
CA LEU A 509 -12.04 -31.94 21.57
C LEU A 509 -12.30 -32.42 23.01
N GLY A 510 -11.34 -32.29 23.92
CA GLY A 510 -11.49 -32.66 25.33
C GLY A 510 -12.32 -31.67 26.17
N LYS A 511 -12.81 -30.58 25.57
CA LYS A 511 -13.72 -29.60 26.19
C LYS A 511 -15.17 -29.73 25.73
N ALA A 512 -15.46 -30.61 24.77
CA ALA A 512 -16.81 -31.02 24.36
C ALA A 512 -17.20 -32.29 25.10
#